data_AF-A0A7Y4XX33-F1
#
_entry.id   AF-A0A7Y4XX33-F1
#
_cell.length_a   1.000
_cell.length_b   1.000
_cell.length_c   1.000
_cell.angle_alpha   90.00
_cell.angle_beta   90.00
_cell.angle_gamma   90.00
#
_symmetry.space_group_name_H-M   'P 1'
#
loop_
_entity.id
_entity.type
_entity.pdbx_description
1 polymer ?
#
loop_
_entity_poly.entity_id
_entity_poly.type
_entity_poly.pdbx_seq_one_letter_code
_entity_poly.pdbx_strand_id
1 'polypeptide(L)'
;MKFIKITLTLSLSIILQNLPLAVEAQTPPLFPPSVTEMTFSNPTKYCFYQGELGGDRTDLSGDLKQITLKYRLIVPPEDQDKPKNIFVAFRRYSIPDVLWLFGLKNSGPEWVQYDPKQPPVVYPINRSYSPFTELDIISKPTDLTQFKLDGEVFVGYGLKANDNAATSSTDSFQEMIEHKRFKRIWLVDGSSPKLFGTLFCIPFTTLNAIDYGF
;
A
#
# COMPACT_ATOMS: atom_id res chain seq x y z
N MET A 1 -86.51 40.78 26.01
CA MET A 1 -85.84 40.77 24.70
C MET A 1 -84.33 40.67 24.91
N LYS A 2 -83.71 39.58 24.47
CA LYS A 2 -82.37 39.57 23.84
C LYS A 2 -82.15 38.19 23.22
N PHE A 3 -81.88 38.22 21.93
CA PHE A 3 -81.84 37.08 21.02
C PHE A 3 -80.59 36.23 21.24
N ILE A 4 -80.78 34.91 21.21
CA ILE A 4 -79.71 33.92 21.13
C ILE A 4 -79.24 33.87 19.67
N LYS A 5 -77.95 34.15 19.44
CA LYS A 5 -77.30 33.99 18.15
C LYS A 5 -76.60 32.63 18.12
N ILE A 6 -77.12 31.74 17.28
CA ILE A 6 -76.51 30.45 16.95
C ILE A 6 -75.38 30.72 15.94
N THR A 7 -74.24 30.05 16.09
CA THR A 7 -73.20 30.02 15.06
C THR A 7 -72.77 28.57 14.87
N LEU A 8 -73.22 27.98 13.75
CA LEU A 8 -72.75 26.71 13.23
C LEU A 8 -71.33 26.90 12.68
N THR A 9 -70.41 26.01 13.06
CA THR A 9 -69.10 25.90 12.41
C THR A 9 -69.05 24.59 11.64
N LEU A 10 -68.98 24.70 10.30
CA LEU A 10 -68.79 23.58 9.38
C LEU A 10 -67.35 23.09 9.48
N SER A 11 -67.12 21.84 9.88
CA SER A 11 -65.81 21.19 9.78
C SER A 11 -65.67 20.53 8.40
N LEU A 12 -64.78 21.08 7.58
CA LEU A 12 -64.41 20.54 6.27
C LEU A 12 -63.31 19.48 6.46
N SER A 13 -63.67 18.21 6.41
CA SER A 13 -62.70 17.10 6.44
C SER A 13 -62.10 16.91 5.04
N ILE A 14 -60.85 17.34 4.87
CA ILE A 14 -60.05 17.03 3.68
C ILE A 14 -59.51 15.61 3.84
N ILE A 15 -60.00 14.68 3.01
CA ILE A 15 -59.45 13.34 2.90
C ILE A 15 -58.17 13.43 2.07
N LEU A 16 -57.00 13.32 2.73
CA LEU A 16 -55.72 13.07 2.06
C LEU A 16 -55.74 11.64 1.52
N GLN A 17 -55.92 11.47 0.22
CA GLN A 17 -55.66 10.20 -0.45
C GLN A 17 -54.15 10.06 -0.67
N ASN A 18 -53.54 9.11 0.04
CA ASN A 18 -52.17 8.65 -0.21
C ASN A 18 -52.09 7.98 -1.58
N LEU A 19 -51.55 8.68 -2.58
CA LEU A 19 -51.07 8.06 -3.82
C LEU A 19 -49.63 7.59 -3.61
N PRO A 20 -49.31 6.30 -3.81
CA PRO A 20 -47.92 5.86 -3.89
C PRO A 20 -47.31 6.37 -5.20
N LEU A 21 -46.37 7.31 -5.10
CA LEU A 21 -45.44 7.63 -6.19
C LEU A 21 -44.50 6.44 -6.35
N ALA A 22 -44.85 5.51 -7.24
CA ALA A 22 -43.89 4.56 -7.78
C ALA A 22 -42.91 5.34 -8.68
N VAL A 23 -41.79 5.77 -8.12
CA VAL A 23 -40.63 6.21 -8.90
C VAL A 23 -39.95 4.94 -9.37
N GLU A 24 -40.19 4.56 -10.62
CA GLU A 24 -39.40 3.56 -11.31
C GLU A 24 -37.96 4.11 -11.41
N ALA A 25 -37.08 3.62 -10.55
CA ALA A 25 -35.65 3.85 -10.71
C ALA A 25 -35.23 3.17 -12.02
N GLN A 26 -35.03 3.96 -13.07
CA GLN A 26 -34.37 3.47 -14.27
C GLN A 26 -32.97 3.03 -13.89
N THR A 27 -32.77 1.73 -13.73
CA THR A 27 -31.44 1.13 -13.63
C THR A 27 -30.68 1.52 -14.91
N PRO A 28 -29.57 2.27 -14.84
CA PRO A 28 -28.78 2.53 -16.03
C PRO A 28 -28.34 1.18 -16.63
N PRO A 29 -28.33 1.04 -17.96
CA PRO A 29 -27.90 -0.20 -18.60
C PRO A 29 -26.47 -0.53 -18.17
N LEU A 30 -26.29 -1.72 -17.55
CA LEU A 30 -24.98 -2.32 -17.36
C LEU A 30 -24.46 -2.74 -18.74
N PHE A 31 -23.74 -1.85 -19.41
CA PHE A 31 -22.88 -2.29 -20.51
C PHE A 31 -21.73 -3.10 -19.90
N PRO A 32 -21.54 -4.37 -20.27
CA PRO A 32 -20.37 -5.11 -19.84
C PRO A 32 -19.13 -4.40 -20.41
N PRO A 33 -18.04 -4.28 -19.65
CA PRO A 33 -16.82 -3.67 -20.16
C PRO A 33 -16.36 -4.40 -21.41
N SER A 34 -16.12 -3.66 -22.50
CA SER A 34 -15.54 -4.22 -23.71
C SER A 34 -14.03 -4.32 -23.52
N VAL A 35 -13.46 -5.51 -23.69
CA VAL A 35 -12.01 -5.70 -23.63
C VAL A 35 -11.47 -5.62 -25.06
N THR A 36 -10.70 -4.57 -25.35
CA THR A 36 -9.99 -4.43 -26.63
C THR A 36 -8.54 -4.82 -26.43
N GLU A 37 -8.10 -5.87 -27.12
CA GLU A 37 -6.70 -6.30 -27.11
C GLU A 37 -5.88 -5.49 -28.12
N MET A 38 -4.87 -4.78 -27.63
CA MET A 38 -3.92 -4.05 -28.46
C MET A 38 -2.62 -4.85 -28.55
N THR A 39 -2.26 -5.28 -29.76
CA THR A 39 -0.99 -5.97 -30.03
C THR A 39 0.04 -5.00 -30.60
N PHE A 40 1.25 -5.03 -30.09
CA PHE A 40 2.37 -4.20 -30.55
C PHE A 40 3.31 -5.03 -31.42
N SER A 41 3.71 -4.49 -32.57
CA SER A 41 4.62 -5.15 -33.51
C SER A 41 6.05 -5.28 -33.00
N ASN A 42 6.42 -4.52 -31.96
CA ASN A 42 7.69 -4.63 -31.24
C ASN A 42 7.41 -4.63 -29.72
N PRO A 43 8.26 -5.27 -28.89
CA PRO A 43 8.10 -5.25 -27.45
C PRO A 43 8.17 -3.82 -26.91
N THR A 44 7.04 -3.33 -26.39
CA THR A 44 6.96 -2.07 -25.66
C THR A 44 7.43 -2.29 -24.23
N LYS A 45 7.85 -1.23 -23.52
CA LYS A 45 8.30 -1.33 -22.12
C LYS A 45 7.45 -0.46 -21.21
N TYR A 46 7.04 -1.02 -20.07
CA TYR A 46 6.46 -0.27 -18.96
C TYR A 46 7.51 -0.13 -17.87
N CYS A 47 7.91 1.10 -17.56
CA CYS A 47 8.96 1.37 -16.59
C CYS A 47 8.40 2.07 -15.34
N PHE A 48 8.86 1.65 -14.17
CA PHE A 48 8.51 2.23 -12.87
C PHE A 48 9.68 2.14 -11.89
N TYR A 49 9.75 3.09 -10.96
CA TYR A 49 10.71 3.02 -9.86
C TYR A 49 10.20 2.08 -8.77
N GLN A 50 11.13 1.39 -8.11
CA GLN A 50 10.79 0.54 -6.98
C GLN A 50 10.26 1.34 -5.81
N GLY A 51 10.78 2.54 -5.54
CA GLY A 51 10.40 3.37 -4.41
C GLY A 51 9.60 4.61 -4.80
N GLU A 52 8.63 4.96 -3.97
CA GLU A 52 7.92 6.23 -4.04
C GLU A 52 7.83 6.87 -2.64
N LEU A 53 8.22 8.14 -2.56
CA LEU A 53 7.99 8.97 -1.38
C LEU A 53 6.71 9.79 -1.60
N GLY A 54 5.76 9.70 -0.67
CA GLY A 54 4.55 10.51 -0.65
C GLY A 54 4.55 11.51 0.52
N GLY A 55 3.78 12.59 0.39
CA GLY A 55 3.64 13.67 1.38
C GLY A 55 2.80 14.81 0.79
N ASP A 56 2.25 15.69 1.62
CA ASP A 56 1.47 16.83 1.15
C ASP A 56 2.36 17.75 0.28
N ARG A 57 1.88 18.01 -0.94
CA ARG A 57 2.67 18.37 -2.13
C ARG A 57 2.95 19.85 -2.27
N THR A 58 2.66 20.64 -1.25
CA THR A 58 2.82 22.10 -1.33
C THR A 58 4.26 22.55 -1.11
N ASP A 59 5.12 21.69 -0.57
CA ASP A 59 6.51 22.05 -0.29
C ASP A 59 7.50 21.25 -1.12
N LEU A 60 7.99 21.85 -2.21
CA LEU A 60 9.11 21.36 -3.03
C LEU A 60 10.46 21.41 -2.27
N SER A 61 10.45 21.78 -0.98
CA SER A 61 11.63 22.03 -0.15
C SER A 61 12.37 20.78 0.32
N GLY A 62 11.82 19.58 0.11
CA GLY A 62 12.39 18.37 0.70
C GLY A 62 12.06 18.18 2.18
N ASP A 63 10.95 18.73 2.66
CA ASP A 63 10.56 18.63 4.06
C ASP A 63 10.30 17.16 4.48
N LEU A 64 10.99 16.71 5.53
CA LEU A 64 10.89 15.36 6.07
C LEU A 64 9.75 15.22 7.09
N LYS A 65 8.92 16.25 7.28
CA LYS A 65 7.83 16.26 8.28
C LYS A 65 6.63 15.36 7.98
N GLN A 66 6.35 15.11 6.71
CA GLN A 66 5.15 14.36 6.30
C GLN A 66 5.50 13.26 5.30
N ILE A 67 6.41 12.38 5.68
CA ILE A 67 6.87 11.31 4.80
C ILE A 67 5.96 10.10 4.92
N THR A 68 5.56 9.59 3.76
CA THR A 68 5.07 8.23 3.53
C THR A 68 6.03 7.53 2.57
N LEU A 69 6.21 6.22 2.75
CA LEU A 69 7.23 5.46 2.06
C LEU A 69 6.61 4.17 1.52
N LYS A 70 6.56 4.07 0.19
CA LYS A 70 6.12 2.86 -0.53
C LYS A 70 7.28 2.27 -1.30
N TYR A 71 7.35 0.94 -1.32
CA TYR A 71 8.40 0.22 -2.03
C TYR A 71 7.86 -1.03 -2.72
N ARG A 72 8.26 -1.28 -3.95
CA ARG A 72 7.95 -2.47 -4.73
C ARG A 72 9.14 -3.41 -4.68
N LEU A 73 9.02 -4.46 -3.88
CA LEU A 73 9.97 -5.56 -3.91
C LEU A 73 9.77 -6.34 -5.20
N ILE A 74 10.87 -6.51 -5.94
CA ILE A 74 10.92 -7.29 -7.17
C ILE A 74 11.63 -8.59 -6.83
N VAL A 75 10.90 -9.70 -6.92
CA VAL A 75 11.45 -11.03 -6.67
C VAL A 75 11.88 -11.62 -8.02
N PRO A 76 13.13 -12.10 -8.15
CA PRO A 76 13.62 -12.68 -9.39
C PRO A 76 12.86 -13.98 -9.70
N PRO A 77 12.66 -14.33 -10.98
CA PRO A 77 11.79 -15.43 -11.40
C PRO A 77 12.03 -16.75 -10.66
N GLU A 78 13.30 -17.11 -10.42
CA GLU A 78 13.71 -18.34 -9.74
C GLU A 78 13.20 -18.47 -8.30
N ASP A 79 12.77 -17.38 -7.68
CA ASP A 79 12.32 -17.31 -6.29
C ASP A 79 10.83 -16.98 -6.16
N GLN A 80 10.11 -16.74 -7.26
CA GLN A 80 8.73 -16.24 -7.21
C GLN A 80 7.77 -17.23 -6.54
N ASP A 81 7.89 -18.51 -6.87
CA ASP A 81 7.03 -19.58 -6.36
C ASP A 81 7.47 -20.14 -5.00
N LYS A 82 8.64 -19.71 -4.50
CA LYS A 82 9.16 -20.20 -3.22
C LYS A 82 8.52 -19.46 -2.04
N PRO A 83 8.27 -20.13 -0.91
CA PRO A 83 7.86 -19.45 0.31
C PRO A 83 8.98 -18.54 0.83
N LYS A 84 8.63 -17.32 1.26
CA LYS A 84 9.59 -16.31 1.73
C LYS A 84 9.08 -15.52 2.94
N ASN A 85 9.99 -14.86 3.64
CA ASN A 85 9.71 -13.79 4.61
C ASN A 85 10.30 -12.50 4.07
N ILE A 86 9.62 -11.37 4.25
CA ILE A 86 10.15 -10.04 3.96
C ILE A 86 10.64 -9.41 5.25
N PHE A 87 11.78 -8.73 5.17
CA PHE A 87 12.36 -7.97 6.26
C PHE A 87 12.54 -6.54 5.81
N VAL A 88 12.07 -5.61 6.65
CA VAL A 88 12.26 -4.17 6.47
C VAL A 88 13.00 -3.67 7.69
N ALA A 89 14.07 -2.92 7.47
CA ALA A 89 14.84 -2.35 8.56
C ALA A 89 15.14 -0.88 8.40
N PHE A 90 15.41 -0.27 9.55
CA PHE A 90 15.96 1.05 9.70
C PHE A 90 17.29 0.92 10.43
N ARG A 91 18.26 1.75 10.05
CA ARG A 91 19.55 1.89 10.74
C ARG A 91 19.90 3.37 10.81
N ARG A 92 20.67 3.74 11.84
CA ARG A 92 21.26 5.06 11.98
C ARG A 92 22.77 4.99 11.72
N TYR A 93 23.31 5.89 10.91
CA TYR A 93 24.76 5.99 10.66
C TYR A 93 25.55 6.28 11.93
N SER A 94 24.99 7.08 12.83
CA SER A 94 25.59 7.43 14.13
C SER A 94 25.73 6.23 15.08
N ILE A 95 24.94 5.17 14.89
CA ILE A 95 24.99 3.93 15.68
C ILE A 95 24.81 2.71 14.75
N PRO A 96 25.83 2.41 13.92
CA PRO A 96 25.69 1.49 12.79
C PRO A 96 25.50 0.02 13.20
N ASP A 97 25.77 -0.32 14.46
CA ASP A 97 25.61 -1.67 15.01
C ASP A 97 24.17 -1.95 15.49
N VAL A 98 23.31 -0.92 15.52
CA VAL A 98 21.91 -1.05 15.93
C VAL A 98 21.00 -1.08 14.71
N LEU A 99 20.24 -2.16 14.58
CA LEU A 99 19.26 -2.37 13.51
C LEU A 99 17.87 -2.46 14.12
N TRP A 100 16.90 -1.76 13.55
CA TRP A 100 15.48 -1.89 13.91
C TRP A 100 14.73 -2.58 12.78
N LEU A 101 13.97 -3.62 13.09
CA LEU A 101 13.12 -4.34 12.15
C LEU A 101 11.67 -3.91 12.29
N PHE A 102 10.99 -3.68 11.17
CA PHE A 102 9.57 -3.37 11.16
C PHE A 102 8.72 -4.62 10.95
N GLY A 103 7.70 -4.79 11.80
CA GLY A 103 6.64 -5.76 11.56
C GLY A 103 5.55 -5.70 12.62
N LEU A 104 4.82 -6.80 12.83
CA LEU A 104 3.72 -6.84 13.80
C LEU A 104 4.19 -7.37 15.15
N LYS A 105 3.86 -6.65 16.22
CA LYS A 105 3.98 -7.11 17.60
C LYS A 105 2.72 -6.74 18.34
N ASN A 106 2.12 -7.69 19.08
CA ASN A 106 1.00 -7.63 20.05
C ASN A 106 -0.14 -6.59 19.88
N SER A 107 0.15 -5.33 19.57
CA SER A 107 -0.75 -4.19 19.39
C SER A 107 -0.75 -3.57 17.98
N GLY A 108 0.11 -4.02 17.06
CA GLY A 108 0.12 -3.54 15.67
C GLY A 108 1.52 -3.44 15.05
N PRO A 109 1.66 -2.67 13.96
CA PRO A 109 2.94 -2.43 13.32
C PRO A 109 3.88 -1.61 14.21
N GLU A 110 5.11 -2.10 14.40
CA GLU A 110 6.10 -1.51 15.30
C GLU A 110 7.53 -1.71 14.77
N TRP A 111 8.42 -0.75 15.07
CA TRP A 111 9.85 -0.87 14.91
C TRP A 111 10.48 -1.50 16.16
N VAL A 112 11.04 -2.69 16.02
CA VAL A 112 11.63 -3.46 17.12
C VAL A 112 13.14 -3.54 16.90
N GLN A 113 13.92 -3.18 17.93
CA GLN A 113 15.37 -3.36 17.86
C GLN A 113 15.70 -4.85 17.68
N TYR A 114 16.53 -5.17 16.70
CA TYR A 114 16.98 -6.52 16.42
C TYR A 114 17.87 -7.03 17.55
N ASP A 115 17.54 -8.21 18.05
CA ASP A 115 18.36 -8.99 18.97
C ASP A 115 18.63 -10.35 18.31
N PRO A 116 19.90 -10.72 18.03
CA PRO A 116 20.22 -12.01 17.41
C PRO A 116 19.82 -13.22 18.27
N LYS A 117 19.48 -13.02 19.56
CA LYS A 117 18.96 -14.07 20.45
C LYS A 117 17.45 -14.29 20.30
N GLN A 118 16.75 -13.42 19.56
CA GLN A 118 15.32 -13.50 19.32
C GLN A 118 15.04 -13.73 17.83
N PRO A 119 13.92 -14.39 17.48
CA PRO A 119 13.50 -14.47 16.08
C PRO A 119 13.34 -13.06 15.47
N PRO A 120 13.93 -12.79 14.30
CA PRO A 120 13.75 -11.54 13.59
C PRO A 120 12.27 -11.28 13.32
N VAL A 121 11.84 -10.02 13.47
CA VAL A 121 10.48 -9.59 13.17
C VAL A 121 10.28 -9.57 11.65
N VAL A 122 9.21 -10.21 11.19
CA VAL A 122 8.87 -10.33 9.76
C VAL A 122 7.87 -9.22 9.39
N TYR A 123 8.07 -8.62 8.22
CA TYR A 123 7.15 -7.65 7.67
C TYR A 123 5.80 -8.33 7.37
N PRO A 124 4.67 -7.80 7.85
CA PRO A 124 3.36 -8.42 7.67
C PRO A 124 2.89 -8.29 6.23
N ILE A 125 2.68 -9.42 5.57
CA ILE A 125 2.05 -9.48 4.26
C ILE A 125 0.80 -10.33 4.40
N ASN A 126 -0.34 -9.74 4.05
CA ASN A 126 -1.65 -10.37 4.08
C ASN A 126 -2.09 -10.93 2.71
N ARG A 127 -1.15 -11.06 1.76
CA ARG A 127 -1.39 -11.46 0.38
C ARG A 127 -0.33 -12.43 -0.12
N SER A 128 -0.68 -13.23 -1.12
CA SER A 128 0.27 -14.07 -1.84
C SER A 128 1.38 -13.23 -2.48
N TYR A 129 2.58 -13.79 -2.51
CA TYR A 129 3.72 -13.16 -3.18
C TYR A 129 3.46 -13.09 -4.68
N SER A 130 3.43 -11.86 -5.20
CA SER A 130 3.43 -11.58 -6.63
C SER A 130 4.88 -11.27 -7.07
N PRO A 131 5.23 -11.43 -8.36
CA PRO A 131 6.49 -10.91 -8.92
C PRO A 131 6.82 -9.48 -8.47
N PHE A 132 5.77 -8.69 -8.24
CA PHE A 132 5.83 -7.36 -7.64
C PHE A 132 5.04 -7.35 -6.34
N THR A 133 5.75 -7.24 -5.21
CA THR A 133 5.11 -7.13 -3.89
C THR A 133 5.27 -5.70 -3.38
N GLU A 134 4.17 -4.96 -3.30
CA GLU A 134 4.20 -3.61 -2.73
C GLU A 134 4.31 -3.67 -1.19
N LEU A 135 5.07 -2.75 -0.61
CA LEU A 135 5.32 -2.61 0.81
C LEU A 135 5.02 -1.17 1.20
N ASP A 136 4.12 -0.99 2.15
CA ASP A 136 3.80 0.31 2.76
C ASP A 136 4.63 0.47 4.04
N ILE A 137 5.93 0.79 3.86
CA ILE A 137 6.91 0.87 4.95
C ILE A 137 6.54 1.98 5.95
N ILE A 138 6.13 3.14 5.44
CA ILE A 138 5.57 4.24 6.23
C ILE A 138 4.22 4.59 5.63
N SER A 139 3.17 3.98 6.17
CA SER A 139 1.80 4.11 5.67
C SER A 139 1.09 5.38 6.14
N LYS A 140 1.60 6.03 7.20
CA LYS A 140 1.06 7.26 7.77
C LYS A 140 2.11 8.38 7.70
N PRO A 141 1.73 9.62 7.33
CA PRO A 141 2.66 10.74 7.33
C PRO A 141 3.43 10.85 8.65
N THR A 142 4.75 10.78 8.58
CA THR A 142 5.65 10.75 9.75
C THR A 142 6.75 11.78 9.58
N ASP A 143 7.12 12.43 10.69
CA ASP A 143 8.25 13.36 10.74
C ASP A 143 9.56 12.60 10.96
N LEU A 144 10.43 12.64 9.95
CA LEU A 144 11.74 12.02 9.93
C LEU A 144 12.88 13.04 9.99
N THR A 145 12.60 14.30 10.31
CA THR A 145 13.59 15.39 10.34
C THR A 145 14.78 15.07 11.25
N GLN A 146 14.52 14.42 12.38
CA GLN A 146 15.56 13.99 13.33
C GLN A 146 16.56 12.96 12.75
N PHE A 147 16.20 12.28 11.66
CA PHE A 147 17.02 11.27 11.01
C PHE A 147 17.69 11.80 9.74
N LYS A 148 17.60 13.10 9.45
CA LYS A 148 18.26 13.70 8.30
C LYS A 148 19.77 13.43 8.34
N LEU A 149 20.30 12.86 7.25
CA LEU A 149 21.67 12.40 7.04
C LEU A 149 22.14 11.30 8.00
N ASP A 150 21.25 10.75 8.82
CA ASP A 150 21.55 9.72 9.81
C ASP A 150 20.75 8.44 9.53
N GLY A 151 19.56 8.52 8.96
CA GLY A 151 18.70 7.37 8.73
C GLY A 151 18.93 6.69 7.39
N GLU A 152 18.80 5.36 7.37
CA GLU A 152 18.73 4.57 6.15
C GLU A 152 17.75 3.41 6.29
N VAL A 153 17.06 3.09 5.20
CA VAL A 153 16.06 2.03 5.13
C VAL A 153 16.57 0.89 4.26
N PHE A 154 16.41 -0.34 4.75
CA PHE A 154 16.74 -1.57 4.07
C PHE A 154 15.50 -2.42 3.84
N VAL A 155 15.49 -3.13 2.72
CA VAL A 155 14.47 -4.14 2.41
C VAL A 155 15.16 -5.36 1.84
N GLY A 156 14.66 -6.54 2.21
CA GLY A 156 15.04 -7.79 1.57
C GLY A 156 14.03 -8.89 1.84
N TYR A 157 14.28 -10.04 1.21
CA TYR A 157 13.51 -11.25 1.47
C TYR A 157 14.45 -12.44 1.67
N GLY A 158 14.02 -13.34 2.56
CA GLY A 158 14.66 -14.62 2.81
C GLY A 158 13.76 -15.75 2.37
N LEU A 159 14.33 -16.77 1.75
CA LEU A 159 13.60 -17.99 1.41
C LEU A 159 13.37 -18.81 2.68
N LYS A 160 12.29 -19.59 2.70
CA LYS A 160 12.06 -20.59 3.74
C LYS A 160 12.69 -21.90 3.28
N ALA A 161 13.36 -22.60 4.21
CA ALA A 161 14.13 -23.81 3.92
C ALA A 161 13.26 -24.99 3.48
N ASN A 162 11.94 -24.97 3.76
CA ASN A 162 10.99 -26.00 3.34
C ASN A 162 9.62 -25.38 3.02
N ASP A 163 8.87 -26.03 2.13
CA ASP A 163 7.46 -25.70 1.81
C ASP A 163 6.51 -25.87 3.01
N ASN A 164 7.00 -26.46 4.11
CA ASN A 164 6.30 -26.55 5.37
C ASN A 164 6.53 -25.28 6.20
N ALA A 165 5.42 -24.74 6.73
CA ALA A 165 5.29 -23.44 7.41
C ALA A 165 6.19 -23.19 8.65
N ALA A 166 7.06 -24.13 9.02
CA ALA A 166 7.86 -24.13 10.25
C ALA A 166 9.32 -23.69 10.09
N THR A 167 9.73 -23.12 8.94
CA THR A 167 11.06 -22.46 8.89
C THR A 167 11.03 -21.23 9.80
N SER A 168 11.98 -21.13 10.73
CA SER A 168 12.06 -20.00 11.65
C SER A 168 12.36 -18.71 10.86
N SER A 169 11.88 -17.55 11.34
CA SER A 169 12.27 -16.28 10.73
C SER A 169 13.78 -16.04 10.81
N THR A 170 14.46 -16.68 11.77
CA THR A 170 15.92 -16.67 11.92
C THR A 170 16.61 -17.29 10.71
N ASP A 171 16.23 -18.50 10.31
CA ASP A 171 16.87 -19.19 9.18
C ASP A 171 16.68 -18.41 7.88
N SER A 172 15.46 -17.91 7.67
CA SER A 172 15.12 -17.10 6.51
C SER A 172 15.88 -15.77 6.49
N PHE A 173 16.05 -15.11 7.64
CA PHE A 173 16.83 -13.89 7.74
C PHE A 173 18.31 -14.14 7.45
N GLN A 174 18.89 -15.21 7.99
CA GLN A 174 20.27 -15.59 7.75
C GLN A 174 20.51 -15.91 6.26
N GLU A 175 19.61 -16.68 5.65
CA GLU A 175 19.67 -17.04 4.23
C GLU A 175 19.59 -15.79 3.32
N MET A 176 18.77 -14.78 3.67
CA MET A 176 18.73 -13.49 2.98
C MET A 176 20.08 -12.76 3.03
N ILE A 177 20.73 -12.75 4.21
CA ILE A 177 22.02 -12.08 4.41
C ILE A 177 23.12 -12.78 3.61
N GLU A 178 23.17 -14.10 3.66
CA GLU A 178 24.14 -14.93 2.92
C GLU A 178 24.05 -14.70 1.41
N HIS A 179 22.83 -14.58 0.87
CA HIS A 179 22.58 -14.30 -0.54
C HIS A 179 22.61 -12.80 -0.90
N LYS A 180 23.00 -11.94 0.05
CA LYS A 180 23.15 -10.48 -0.15
C LYS A 180 21.89 -9.80 -0.68
N ARG A 181 20.71 -10.31 -0.33
CA ARG A 181 19.41 -9.76 -0.79
C ARG A 181 18.84 -8.67 0.11
N PHE A 182 19.53 -8.35 1.21
CA PHE A 182 19.18 -7.22 2.05
C PHE A 182 19.83 -5.94 1.52
N LYS A 183 19.03 -5.08 0.89
CA LYS A 183 19.52 -3.90 0.17
C LYS A 183 19.05 -2.61 0.81
N ARG A 184 19.94 -1.62 0.89
CA ARG A 184 19.56 -0.24 1.23
C ARG A 184 18.71 0.30 0.09
N ILE A 185 17.49 0.71 0.39
CA ILE A 185 16.56 1.26 -0.59
C ILE A 185 16.49 2.79 -0.51
N TRP A 186 16.76 3.38 0.66
CA TRP A 186 16.67 4.82 0.84
C TRP A 186 17.65 5.31 1.90
N LEU A 187 18.26 6.47 1.64
CA LEU A 187 19.04 7.26 2.58
C LEU A 187 18.21 8.49 2.93
N VAL A 188 18.00 8.77 4.21
CA VAL A 188 17.25 9.94 4.67
C VAL A 188 18.15 11.17 4.57
N ASP A 189 18.58 11.56 3.37
CA ASP A 189 19.53 12.67 3.17
C ASP A 189 18.87 14.06 3.18
N GLY A 190 17.54 14.11 3.34
CA GLY A 190 16.75 15.34 3.30
C GLY A 190 16.52 15.88 1.89
N SER A 191 16.94 15.16 0.85
CA SER A 191 16.28 15.20 -0.43
C SER A 191 15.15 14.17 -0.38
N SER A 192 13.93 14.56 -0.72
CA SER A 192 12.81 13.63 -0.89
C SER A 192 12.62 13.37 -2.38
N PRO A 193 13.50 12.58 -3.03
CA PRO A 193 13.27 12.24 -4.42
C PRO A 193 11.92 11.52 -4.47
N LYS A 194 10.98 12.10 -5.22
CA LYS A 194 9.61 11.56 -5.36
C LYS A 194 9.63 10.05 -5.70
N LEU A 195 10.66 9.63 -6.44
CA LEU A 195 10.90 8.26 -6.85
C LEU A 195 12.34 7.88 -6.50
N PHE A 196 12.54 6.67 -5.97
CA PHE A 196 13.86 6.18 -5.57
C PHE A 196 14.03 4.68 -5.86
N GLY A 197 15.23 4.17 -5.64
CA GLY A 197 15.59 2.78 -5.97
C GLY A 197 15.86 2.59 -7.47
N THR A 198 15.80 1.34 -7.93
CA THR A 198 16.12 1.01 -9.32
C THR A 198 14.91 1.26 -10.23
N LEU A 199 15.14 1.88 -11.39
CA LEU A 199 14.14 1.93 -12.46
C LEU A 199 14.02 0.52 -13.07
N PHE A 200 12.86 -0.10 -12.94
CA PHE A 200 12.57 -1.41 -13.50
C PHE A 200 11.65 -1.29 -14.70
N CYS A 201 11.93 -2.04 -15.76
CA CYS A 201 11.15 -2.01 -16.99
C CYS A 201 10.68 -3.41 -17.37
N ILE A 202 9.37 -3.58 -17.54
CA ILE A 202 8.76 -4.83 -17.99
C ILE A 202 8.50 -4.72 -19.49
N PRO A 203 9.05 -5.61 -20.33
CA PRO A 203 8.66 -5.70 -21.73
C PRO A 203 7.28 -6.36 -21.87
N PHE A 204 6.46 -5.87 -22.79
CA PHE A 204 5.18 -6.46 -23.13
C PHE A 204 4.89 -6.29 -24.63
N THR A 205 4.11 -7.22 -25.18
CA THR A 205 3.70 -7.22 -26.60
C THR A 205 2.20 -7.08 -26.78
N THR A 206 1.42 -7.23 -25.70
CA THR A 206 -0.03 -7.10 -25.68
C THR A 206 -0.49 -6.29 -24.47
N LEU A 207 -1.52 -5.45 -24.67
CA LEU A 207 -2.23 -4.74 -23.60
C LEU A 207 -3.73 -4.98 -23.79
N ASN A 208 -4.40 -5.38 -22.71
CA ASN A 208 -5.86 -5.44 -22.66
C ASN A 208 -6.38 -4.11 -22.13
N ALA A 209 -6.98 -3.30 -23.00
CA ALA A 209 -7.70 -2.11 -22.59
C ALA A 209 -9.11 -2.49 -22.19
N ILE A 210 -9.51 -2.15 -20.97
CA ILE A 210 -10.88 -2.30 -20.50
C ILE A 210 -11.57 -0.96 -20.75
N ASP A 211 -12.48 -0.93 -21.73
CA ASP A 211 -13.33 0.23 -21.98
C ASP A 211 -14.61 0.09 -21.14
N TYR A 212 -14.84 1.09 -20.29
CA TYR A 212 -16.03 1.17 -19.45
C TYR A 212 -17.21 1.88 -20.14
N GLY A 213 -17.06 2.32 -21.39
CA GLY A 213 -18.16 2.79 -22.24
C GLY A 213 -18.98 3.92 -21.64
N PHE A 214 -18.32 5.03 -21.25
CA PHE A 214 -18.96 6.26 -20.78
C PHE A 214 -19.41 7.17 -21.92
#